data_AF-A0AAV8FSC4-F1
#
_entry.id   AF-A0AAV8FSC4-F1
#
_cell.length_a   1.000
_cell.length_b   1.000
_cell.length_c   1.000
_cell.angle_alpha   90.00
_cell.angle_beta   90.00
_cell.angle_gamma   90.00
#
_symmetry.space_group_name_H-M   'P 1'
#
loop_
_entity.id
_entity.type
_entity.pdbx_description
1 polymer ?
#
loop_
_entity_poly.entity_id
_entity_poly.type
_entity_poly.pdbx_seq_one_letter_code
_entity_poly.pdbx_strand_id
1 'polypeptide(L)'
;MGRSRCGICEVAIWFLCSSFTIFAGVEAIGVNYGLLGDNLPSPDKVISLYKSRGIQSLRLFNPDQNALHALKGSDISVILGTLNEDLQQLASSQSYAATWVQTNVAPFAGSVHFKCIDAGNEVIPGDLATYVLPAMQNLDAALNDAGYSIPVTTAVSTQH
;
A
#
# COMPACT_ATOMS: atom_id res chain seq x y z
N MET A 1 68.05 -21.38 -39.54
CA MET A 1 68.31 -21.02 -38.13
C MET A 1 67.10 -20.21 -37.64
N GLY A 2 66.46 -20.40 -36.51
CA GLY A 2 66.74 -21.21 -35.34
C GLY A 2 66.10 -20.53 -34.11
N ARG A 3 65.11 -21.20 -33.52
CA ARG A 3 64.65 -21.14 -32.12
C ARG A 3 63.83 -19.94 -31.60
N SER A 4 62.58 -20.28 -31.33
CA SER A 4 61.62 -19.92 -30.28
C SER A 4 62.17 -19.30 -28.98
N ARG A 5 61.38 -18.36 -28.41
CA ARG A 5 60.69 -18.41 -27.07
C ARG A 5 60.14 -17.00 -26.75
N CYS A 6 58.83 -16.85 -26.52
CA CYS A 6 58.12 -16.92 -25.23
C CYS A 6 57.82 -15.52 -24.67
N GLY A 7 56.54 -15.17 -24.58
CA GLY A 7 56.05 -13.90 -24.06
C GLY A 7 54.55 -13.94 -23.78
N ILE A 8 54.11 -14.96 -23.06
CA ILE A 8 52.76 -14.99 -22.45
C ILE A 8 52.83 -14.02 -21.26
N CYS A 9 52.62 -12.73 -21.47
CA CYS A 9 52.59 -11.72 -20.40
C CYS A 9 52.07 -10.35 -20.90
N GLU A 10 50.78 -10.23 -21.22
CA GLU A 10 50.04 -8.96 -21.13
C GLU A 10 48.59 -9.33 -20.73
N VAL A 11 48.37 -9.81 -19.50
CA VAL A 11 47.87 -8.99 -18.38
C VAL A 11 46.69 -8.13 -18.85
N ALA A 12 45.52 -8.71 -19.01
CA ALA A 12 44.54 -8.79 -17.92
C ALA A 12 44.20 -7.42 -17.30
N ILE A 13 43.80 -6.43 -18.11
CA ILE A 13 43.22 -5.19 -17.58
C ILE A 13 42.08 -4.76 -18.52
N TRP A 14 40.91 -4.49 -17.93
CA TRP A 14 39.66 -4.02 -18.55
C TRP A 14 38.63 -5.06 -19.00
N PHE A 15 38.52 -6.20 -18.31
CA PHE A 15 37.17 -6.72 -18.04
C PHE A 15 36.57 -5.84 -16.94
N LEU A 16 35.82 -4.82 -17.37
CA LEU A 16 34.95 -4.02 -16.51
C LEU A 16 33.93 -5.00 -15.90
N CYS A 17 34.29 -5.57 -14.76
CA CYS A 17 33.41 -6.37 -13.93
C CYS A 17 32.40 -5.39 -13.35
N SER A 18 31.37 -5.07 -14.13
CA SER A 18 30.16 -4.40 -13.65
C SER A 18 29.55 -5.35 -12.64
N SER A 19 29.93 -5.19 -11.37
CA SER A 19 29.28 -5.81 -10.23
C SER A 19 27.82 -5.34 -10.24
N PHE A 20 26.96 -6.07 -10.94
CA PHE A 20 25.52 -5.93 -10.84
C PHE A 20 25.19 -6.35 -9.42
N THR A 21 25.18 -5.37 -8.53
CA THR A 21 24.84 -5.60 -7.13
C THR A 21 23.35 -5.78 -7.14
N ILE A 22 22.88 -7.04 -7.24
CA ILE A 22 21.49 -7.36 -7.00
C ILE A 22 21.28 -7.11 -5.50
N PHE A 23 20.83 -5.90 -5.18
CA PHE A 23 20.26 -5.64 -3.87
C PHE A 23 18.95 -6.44 -3.82
N ALA A 24 19.04 -7.68 -3.34
CA ALA A 24 17.87 -8.38 -2.82
C ALA A 24 17.49 -7.67 -1.51
N GLY A 25 17.00 -6.43 -1.63
CA GLY A 25 16.44 -5.69 -0.53
C GLY A 25 15.22 -6.44 -0.02
N VAL A 26 15.02 -6.42 1.30
CA VAL A 26 13.78 -6.87 1.93
C VAL A 26 12.61 -6.22 1.19
N GLU A 27 11.71 -7.06 0.67
CA GLU A 27 10.43 -6.66 0.12
C GLU A 27 9.72 -5.80 1.20
N ALA A 28 9.36 -4.56 0.85
CA ALA A 28 9.04 -3.49 1.80
C ALA A 28 8.21 -3.93 3.03
N ILE A 29 8.72 -3.66 4.24
CA ILE A 29 8.01 -3.94 5.50
C ILE A 29 6.93 -2.87 5.73
N GLY A 30 5.73 -3.32 6.06
CA GLY A 30 4.61 -2.46 6.45
C GLY A 30 4.10 -2.72 7.87
N VAL A 31 3.39 -1.74 8.44
CA VAL A 31 2.83 -1.82 9.80
C VAL A 31 1.35 -1.42 9.82
N ASN A 32 0.54 -2.13 10.60
CA ASN A 32 -0.85 -1.77 10.87
C ASN A 32 -0.90 -0.56 11.83
N TYR A 33 -1.47 0.56 11.40
CA TYR A 33 -1.64 1.74 12.23
C TYR A 33 -3.03 1.73 12.89
N GLY A 34 -3.12 1.10 14.05
CA GLY A 34 -4.33 1.09 14.88
C GLY A 34 -4.53 2.41 15.62
N LEU A 35 -5.76 2.92 15.62
CA LEU A 35 -6.15 4.20 16.24
C LEU A 35 -6.99 4.03 17.51
N LEU A 36 -7.31 2.80 17.89
CA LEU A 36 -8.08 2.49 19.10
C LEU A 36 -7.14 2.42 20.31
N GLY A 37 -6.88 3.57 20.93
CA GLY A 37 -6.12 3.71 22.17
C GLY A 37 -6.30 5.11 22.77
N ASP A 38 -6.17 5.23 24.08
CA ASP A 38 -6.42 6.47 24.84
C ASP A 38 -5.17 7.32 25.09
N ASN A 39 -3.99 6.81 24.74
CA ASN A 39 -2.68 7.43 24.97
C ASN A 39 -1.77 7.43 23.73
N LEU A 40 -2.34 7.27 22.55
CA LEU A 40 -1.58 7.20 21.30
C LEU A 40 -0.94 8.56 20.95
N PRO A 41 0.27 8.58 20.35
CA PRO A 41 0.83 9.80 19.79
C PRO A 41 -0.04 10.35 18.66
N SER A 42 0.09 11.66 18.38
CA SER A 42 -0.59 12.27 17.23
C SER A 42 -0.13 11.64 15.90
N PRO A 43 -0.97 11.65 14.85
CA PRO A 43 -0.61 11.08 13.56
C PRO A 43 0.72 11.59 13.00
N ASP A 44 1.02 12.90 13.09
CA ASP A 44 2.30 13.46 12.65
C ASP A 44 3.51 12.82 13.36
N LYS A 45 3.38 12.54 14.66
CA LYS A 45 4.43 11.87 15.45
C LYS A 45 4.58 10.41 15.03
N VAL A 46 3.47 9.73 14.74
CA VAL A 46 3.50 8.35 14.24
C VAL A 46 4.14 8.27 12.86
N ILE A 47 3.75 9.14 11.92
CA ILE A 47 4.34 9.19 10.58
C ILE A 47 5.83 9.56 10.65
N SER A 48 6.21 10.50 11.51
CA SER A 48 7.62 10.82 11.77
C SER A 48 8.39 9.62 12.33
N LEU A 49 7.79 8.87 13.25
CA LEU A 49 8.36 7.63 13.78
C LEU A 49 8.55 6.60 12.66
N TYR A 50 7.56 6.38 11.80
CA TYR A 50 7.63 5.42 10.70
C TYR A 50 8.78 5.76 9.76
N LYS A 51 8.90 7.03 9.35
CA LYS A 51 10.03 7.53 8.55
C LYS A 51 11.37 7.30 9.25
N SER A 52 11.47 7.60 10.55
CA SER A 52 12.72 7.41 11.31
C SER A 52 13.15 5.94 11.44
N ARG A 53 12.24 4.99 11.22
CA ARG A 53 12.48 3.54 11.28
C ARG A 53 12.55 2.89 9.91
N GLY A 54 12.45 3.66 8.82
CA GLY A 54 12.46 3.12 7.46
C GLY A 54 11.22 2.30 7.12
N ILE A 55 10.10 2.52 7.80
CA ILE A 55 8.81 1.89 7.46
C ILE A 55 8.22 2.63 6.26
N GLN A 56 8.00 1.90 5.17
CA GLN A 56 7.59 2.46 3.88
C GLN A 56 6.15 2.13 3.50
N SER A 57 5.45 1.33 4.31
CA SER A 57 4.05 0.98 4.08
C SER A 57 3.28 0.94 5.38
N LEU A 58 2.00 1.32 5.35
CA LEU A 58 1.10 1.14 6.46
C LEU A 58 -0.30 0.73 6.03
N ARG A 59 -1.05 0.15 6.95
CA ARG A 59 -2.50 -0.11 6.80
C ARG A 59 -3.27 0.73 7.80
N LEU A 60 -4.25 1.49 7.30
CA LEU A 60 -5.32 2.11 8.09
C LEU A 60 -6.56 1.21 7.98
N PHE A 61 -7.24 0.96 9.10
CA PHE A 61 -8.44 0.11 9.12
C PHE A 61 -9.72 0.87 8.73
N ASN A 62 -9.65 2.20 8.71
CA ASN A 62 -10.75 3.10 8.41
C ASN A 62 -10.19 4.39 7.75
N PRO A 63 -11.02 5.19 7.06
CA PRO A 63 -10.58 6.44 6.44
C PRO A 63 -10.43 7.60 7.43
N ASP A 64 -9.53 7.44 8.41
CA ASP A 64 -9.24 8.48 9.39
C ASP A 64 -8.59 9.71 8.74
N GLN A 65 -9.30 10.84 8.79
CA GLN A 65 -8.89 12.05 8.11
C GLN A 65 -7.60 12.64 8.69
N ASN A 66 -7.39 12.55 10.01
CA ASN A 66 -6.20 13.09 10.65
C ASN A 66 -4.95 12.32 10.22
N ALA A 67 -5.04 11.00 10.15
CA ALA A 67 -3.97 10.14 9.64
C ALA A 67 -3.69 10.40 8.16
N LEU A 68 -4.72 10.50 7.31
CA LEU A 68 -4.58 10.82 5.89
C LEU A 68 -3.95 12.20 5.66
N HIS A 69 -4.28 13.19 6.50
CA HIS A 69 -3.63 14.50 6.47
C HIS A 69 -2.14 14.43 6.84
N ALA A 70 -1.78 13.67 7.88
CA ALA A 70 -0.38 13.48 8.28
C ALA A 70 0.45 12.69 7.26
N LEU A 71 -0.20 11.87 6.43
CA LEU A 71 0.43 11.06 5.39
C LEU A 71 0.80 11.86 4.13
N LYS A 72 0.28 13.08 3.95
CA LYS A 72 0.55 13.91 2.76
C LYS A 72 2.05 14.17 2.60
N GLY A 73 2.62 13.77 1.47
CA GLY A 73 4.04 13.95 1.15
C GLY A 73 4.99 13.11 2.02
N SER A 74 4.50 12.05 2.66
CA SER A 74 5.32 11.17 3.51
C SER A 74 6.11 10.12 2.74
N ASP A 75 5.73 9.84 1.49
CA ASP A 75 6.19 8.72 0.65
C ASP A 75 5.90 7.31 1.21
N ILE A 76 5.08 7.23 2.27
CA ILE A 76 4.60 5.95 2.82
C ILE A 76 3.41 5.48 1.98
N SER A 77 3.48 4.23 1.52
CA SER A 77 2.36 3.57 0.82
C SER A 77 1.26 3.15 1.80
N VAL A 78 0.00 3.34 1.41
CA VAL A 78 -1.15 3.18 2.30
C VAL A 78 -2.11 2.13 1.76
N ILE A 79 -2.41 1.10 2.56
CA ILE A 79 -3.62 0.29 2.42
C ILE A 79 -4.72 0.99 3.23
N LEU A 80 -5.80 1.39 2.57
CA LEU A 80 -6.90 2.11 3.21
C LEU A 80 -8.13 1.21 3.34
N GLY A 81 -8.48 0.87 4.58
CA GLY A 81 -9.68 0.09 4.90
C GLY A 81 -10.95 0.92 4.86
N THR A 82 -12.03 0.31 4.40
CA THR A 82 -13.39 0.74 4.70
C THR A 82 -13.75 0.35 6.12
N LEU A 83 -14.76 1.02 6.69
CA LEU A 83 -15.45 0.48 7.85
C LEU A 83 -16.25 -0.78 7.46
N ASN A 84 -16.35 -1.75 8.36
CA ASN A 84 -17.15 -2.96 8.11
C ASN A 84 -18.64 -2.62 8.02
N GLU A 85 -19.10 -1.66 8.81
CA GLU A 85 -20.46 -1.13 8.81
C GLU A 85 -20.86 -0.42 7.49
N ASP A 86 -19.88 0.09 6.74
CA ASP A 86 -20.14 0.74 5.44
C ASP A 86 -20.37 -0.30 4.32
N LEU A 87 -19.96 -1.56 4.50
CA LEU A 87 -19.97 -2.59 3.46
C LEU A 87 -21.33 -2.76 2.79
N GLN A 88 -22.41 -2.77 3.58
CA GLN A 88 -23.76 -2.94 3.03
C GLN A 88 -24.17 -1.75 2.15
N GLN A 89 -23.80 -0.53 2.51
CA GLN A 89 -24.09 0.67 1.72
C GLN A 89 -23.22 0.73 0.47
N LEU A 90 -21.93 0.42 0.61
CA LEU A 90 -20.99 0.29 -0.52
C LEU A 90 -21.47 -0.77 -1.52
N ALA A 91 -22.03 -1.88 -1.05
CA ALA A 91 -22.56 -2.95 -1.88
C ALA A 91 -23.86 -2.56 -2.62
N SER A 92 -24.75 -1.83 -1.95
CA SER A 92 -26.10 -1.56 -2.46
C SER A 92 -26.25 -0.25 -3.22
N SER A 93 -25.27 0.65 -3.16
CA SER A 93 -25.37 1.99 -3.75
C SER A 93 -24.07 2.46 -4.40
N GLN A 94 -24.08 2.57 -5.74
CA GLN A 94 -22.98 3.15 -6.52
C GLN A 94 -22.73 4.63 -6.15
N SER A 95 -23.79 5.40 -5.86
CA SER A 95 -23.64 6.81 -5.46
C SER A 95 -22.99 6.94 -4.08
N TYR A 96 -23.26 5.99 -3.17
CA TYR A 96 -22.57 5.93 -1.89
C TYR A 96 -21.08 5.60 -2.08
N ALA A 97 -20.74 4.62 -2.92
CA ALA A 97 -19.35 4.31 -3.25
C ALA A 97 -18.61 5.49 -3.89
N ALA A 98 -19.25 6.20 -4.83
CA ALA A 98 -18.71 7.43 -5.43
C ALA A 98 -18.46 8.52 -4.38
N THR A 99 -19.41 8.71 -3.45
CA THR A 99 -19.25 9.66 -2.34
C THR A 99 -18.12 9.25 -1.40
N TRP A 100 -17.99 7.96 -1.11
CA TRP A 100 -16.90 7.42 -0.29
C TRP A 100 -15.54 7.71 -0.92
N VAL A 101 -15.37 7.45 -2.23
CA VAL A 101 -14.13 7.77 -2.97
C VAL A 101 -13.85 9.27 -2.98
N GLN A 102 -14.87 10.09 -3.26
CA GLN A 102 -14.74 11.55 -3.30
C GLN A 102 -14.37 12.16 -1.94
N THR A 103 -14.76 11.51 -0.84
CA THR A 103 -14.49 11.97 0.52
C THR A 103 -13.14 11.46 1.03
N ASN A 104 -12.82 10.19 0.78
CA ASN A 104 -11.73 9.51 1.48
C ASN A 104 -10.47 9.30 0.62
N VAL A 105 -10.58 9.35 -0.70
CA VAL A 105 -9.46 9.09 -1.62
C VAL A 105 -9.10 10.34 -2.41
N ALA A 106 -10.07 10.95 -3.10
CA ALA A 106 -9.82 12.06 -4.02
C ALA A 106 -9.07 13.26 -3.40
N PRO A 107 -9.35 13.70 -2.15
CA PRO A 107 -8.63 14.84 -1.55
C PRO A 107 -7.16 14.55 -1.21
N PHE A 108 -6.77 13.28 -1.26
CA PHE A 108 -5.46 12.80 -0.83
C PHE A 108 -4.64 12.18 -1.97
N ALA A 109 -5.28 11.73 -3.06
CA ALA A 109 -4.66 10.98 -4.15
C ALA A 109 -3.46 11.68 -4.82
N GLY A 110 -3.39 13.02 -4.77
CA GLY A 110 -2.22 13.78 -5.28
C GLY A 110 -1.03 13.87 -4.31
N SER A 111 -1.15 13.37 -3.08
CA SER A 111 -0.16 13.54 -2.01
C SER A 111 0.02 12.33 -1.09
N VAL A 112 -0.85 11.34 -1.20
CA VAL A 112 -0.81 10.07 -0.46
C VAL A 112 -0.77 8.93 -1.47
N HIS A 113 0.17 8.01 -1.28
CA HIS A 113 0.36 6.86 -2.18
C HIS A 113 -0.53 5.71 -1.75
N PHE A 114 -1.75 5.63 -2.29
CA PHE A 114 -2.64 4.50 -2.02
C PHE A 114 -2.19 3.25 -2.78
N LYS A 115 -1.86 2.19 -2.03
CA LYS A 115 -1.49 0.88 -2.58
C LYS A 115 -2.72 0.07 -2.99
N CYS A 116 -3.76 0.08 -2.14
CA CYS A 116 -5.07 -0.48 -2.43
C CYS A 116 -6.12 0.02 -1.44
N ILE A 117 -7.38 -0.16 -1.80
CA ILE A 117 -8.54 -0.02 -0.90
C ILE A 117 -8.95 -1.41 -0.42
N ASP A 118 -9.17 -1.55 0.88
CA ASP A 118 -9.56 -2.80 1.52
C ASP A 118 -11.03 -2.74 1.95
N ALA A 119 -11.89 -3.42 1.18
CA ALA A 119 -13.33 -3.48 1.39
C ALA A 119 -13.65 -4.57 2.44
N GLY A 120 -13.60 -4.17 3.71
CA GLY A 120 -13.90 -5.02 4.85
C GLY A 120 -12.68 -5.74 5.43
N ASN A 121 -12.72 -5.98 6.74
CA ASN A 121 -11.69 -6.67 7.51
C ASN A 121 -12.24 -7.92 8.19
N GLU A 122 -11.75 -9.08 7.76
CA GLU A 122 -12.01 -10.41 8.32
C GLU A 122 -13.50 -10.79 8.39
N VAL A 123 -14.30 -10.24 7.47
CA VAL A 123 -15.75 -10.51 7.39
C VAL A 123 -16.11 -11.78 6.63
N ILE A 124 -15.10 -12.47 6.10
CA ILE A 124 -15.24 -13.76 5.40
C ILE A 124 -14.54 -14.85 6.22
N PRO A 125 -15.25 -15.89 6.67
CA PRO A 125 -16.71 -16.06 6.61
C PRO A 125 -17.44 -15.15 7.62
N GLY A 126 -18.72 -14.83 7.37
CA GLY A 126 -19.53 -14.03 8.30
C GLY A 126 -20.77 -13.41 7.65
N ASP A 127 -21.59 -12.73 8.45
CA ASP A 127 -22.86 -12.15 8.01
C ASP A 127 -22.68 -11.05 6.95
N LEU A 128 -21.53 -10.37 6.97
CA LEU A 128 -21.19 -9.32 6.00
C LEU A 128 -20.52 -9.85 4.73
N ALA A 129 -20.18 -11.14 4.65
CA ALA A 129 -19.46 -11.72 3.51
C ALA A 129 -20.16 -11.50 2.17
N THR A 130 -21.50 -11.55 2.16
CA THR A 130 -22.32 -11.34 0.96
C THR A 130 -22.17 -9.94 0.36
N TYR A 131 -21.76 -8.95 1.16
CA TYR A 131 -21.60 -7.56 0.72
C TYR A 131 -20.22 -7.26 0.15
N VAL A 132 -19.21 -8.11 0.40
CA VAL A 132 -17.82 -7.82 0.04
C VAL A 132 -17.65 -7.67 -1.48
N LEU A 133 -18.06 -8.67 -2.26
CA LEU A 133 -17.87 -8.63 -3.71
C LEU A 133 -18.61 -7.45 -4.38
N PRO A 134 -19.90 -7.18 -4.10
CA PRO A 134 -20.57 -6.01 -4.66
C PRO A 134 -19.96 -4.68 -4.19
N ALA A 135 -19.50 -4.57 -2.94
CA ALA A 135 -18.82 -3.39 -2.44
C ALA A 135 -17.50 -3.14 -3.18
N MET A 136 -16.70 -4.19 -3.39
CA MET A 136 -15.46 -4.11 -4.18
C MET A 136 -15.73 -3.63 -5.60
N GLN A 137 -16.77 -4.17 -6.26
CA GLN A 137 -17.14 -3.77 -7.62
C GLN A 137 -17.56 -2.30 -7.72
N ASN A 138 -18.38 -1.82 -6.77
CA ASN A 138 -18.82 -0.42 -6.76
C ASN A 138 -17.67 0.54 -6.42
N LEU A 139 -16.76 0.16 -5.52
CA LEU A 139 -15.56 0.95 -5.21
C LEU A 139 -14.61 1.00 -6.41
N ASP A 140 -14.37 -0.12 -7.09
CA ASP A 140 -13.52 -0.18 -8.28
C ASP A 140 -14.08 0.70 -9.40
N ALA A 141 -15.39 0.61 -9.66
CA ALA A 141 -16.07 1.49 -10.62
C ALA A 141 -15.92 2.97 -10.24
N ALA A 142 -16.16 3.33 -8.97
CA ALA A 142 -16.05 4.71 -8.49
C ALA A 142 -14.61 5.26 -8.57
N LEU A 143 -13.59 4.44 -8.30
CA LEU A 143 -12.19 4.82 -8.45
C LEU A 143 -11.84 5.05 -9.92
N ASN A 144 -12.25 4.14 -10.80
CA ASN A 144 -12.04 4.25 -12.24
C ASN A 144 -12.73 5.48 -12.84
N ASP A 145 -13.98 5.74 -12.47
CA ASP A 145 -14.75 6.92 -12.90
C ASP A 145 -14.11 8.23 -12.43
N ALA A 146 -13.49 8.22 -11.25
CA ALA A 146 -12.74 9.36 -10.71
C ALA A 146 -11.30 9.47 -11.26
N GLY A 147 -10.87 8.56 -12.13
CA GLY A 147 -9.56 8.58 -12.78
C GLY A 147 -8.41 8.00 -11.95
N TYR A 148 -8.71 7.19 -10.92
CA TYR A 148 -7.72 6.56 -10.06
C TYR A 148 -7.56 5.07 -10.38
N SER A 149 -6.34 4.66 -10.74
CA SER A 149 -6.00 3.24 -10.91
C SER A 149 -5.49 2.65 -9.59
N ILE A 150 -6.38 2.54 -8.60
CA ILE A 150 -6.09 1.99 -7.27
C ILE A 150 -6.83 0.65 -7.14
N PRO A 151 -6.13 -0.49 -6.92
CA PRO A 151 -6.78 -1.78 -6.76
C PRO A 151 -7.69 -1.83 -5.53
N VAL A 152 -8.78 -2.58 -5.63
CA VAL A 152 -9.67 -2.90 -4.50
C VAL A 152 -9.53 -4.38 -4.13
N THR A 153 -9.39 -4.66 -2.83
CA THR A 153 -9.24 -6.00 -2.27
C THR A 153 -10.12 -6.15 -1.01
N THR A 154 -10.05 -7.30 -0.34
CA THR A 154 -10.62 -7.54 0.99
C THR A 154 -9.62 -8.31 1.85
N ALA A 155 -9.64 -8.11 3.17
CA ALA A 155 -8.90 -8.92 4.12
C ALA A 155 -9.78 -10.06 4.64
N VAL A 156 -9.37 -11.30 4.41
CA VAL A 156 -10.10 -12.51 4.82
C VAL A 156 -9.61 -13.05 6.15
N SER A 157 -10.50 -13.63 6.95
CA SER A 157 -10.10 -14.29 8.20
C SER A 157 -9.29 -15.56 7.89
N THR A 158 -8.23 -15.78 8.66
CA THR A 158 -7.45 -17.03 8.63
C THR A 158 -7.91 -18.03 9.70
N GLN A 159 -8.89 -17.66 10.53
CA GLN A 159 -9.42 -18.53 11.57
C GLN A 159 -10.51 -19.41 10.95
N HIS A 160 -10.19 -20.69 10.81
CA HIS A 160 -11.12 -21.77 10.45
C HIS A 160 -11.43 -22.62 11.68
#